data_AF-F3GGD0-F1
#
_entry.id   AF-F3GGD0-F1
#
_cell.length_a   1.000
_cell.length_b   1.000
_cell.length_c   1.000
_cell.angle_alpha   90.00
_cell.angle_beta   90.00
_cell.angle_gamma   90.00
#
_symmetry.space_group_name_H-M   'P 1'
#
loop_
_entity.id
_entity.type
_entity.pdbx_description
1 polymer ?
#
loop_
_entity_poly.entity_id
_entity_poly.type
_entity_poly.pdbx_seq_one_letter_code
_entity_poly.pdbx_strand_id
1 'polypeptide(L)' 'RGDTLYLNPGSAGRRRFKLPVTLALLEVSPDAIEPSLVRLVE' A
#
# COMPACT_ATOMS: atom_id res chain seq x y z
N ARG A 1 18.94 3.54 6.46
CA ARG A 1 18.36 2.46 5.62
C ARG A 1 18.41 1.21 6.49
N GLY A 2 17.26 0.79 7.03
CA GLY A 2 17.15 -0.11 8.20
C GLY A 2 15.67 -0.39 8.51
N ASP A 3 15.35 -0.69 9.78
CA ASP A 3 14.08 -1.16 10.38
C ASP A 3 12.81 -0.30 10.14
N THR A 4 12.89 0.74 9.32
CA THR A 4 11.78 1.67 9.06
C THR A 4 11.14 1.37 7.70
N LEU A 5 9.87 0.97 7.73
CA LEU A 5 9.03 0.83 6.54
C LEU A 5 8.40 2.17 6.16
N TYR A 6 8.61 2.63 4.93
CA TYR A 6 7.93 3.79 4.35
C TYR A 6 6.82 3.32 3.41
N LEU A 7 5.61 3.84 3.58
CA LEU A 7 4.44 3.39 2.83
C LEU A 7 3.70 4.57 2.21
N ASN A 8 3.43 4.48 0.90
CA ASN A 8 2.49 5.35 0.21
C ASN A 8 1.77 4.51 -0.86
N PRO A 9 0.52 4.06 -0.60
CA PRO A 9 -0.23 3.25 -1.57
C PRO A 9 -0.94 4.10 -2.63
N GLY A 10 -0.70 5.40 -2.73
CA GLY A 10 -1.48 6.28 -3.61
C GLY A 10 -2.92 6.44 -3.13
N SER A 11 -3.87 6.57 -4.07
CA SER A 11 -5.29 6.80 -3.79
C SER A 11 -6.12 5.54 -4.02
N ALA A 12 -6.97 5.20 -3.04
CA ALA A 12 -8.05 4.21 -3.18
C ALA A 12 -9.37 4.84 -3.69
N GLY A 13 -9.37 6.15 -3.97
CA GLY A 13 -10.54 6.89 -4.45
C GLY A 13 -10.65 6.93 -5.98
N ARG A 14 -11.54 7.80 -6.49
CA ARG A 14 -11.73 7.99 -7.94
C ARG A 14 -10.40 8.20 -8.66
N ARG A 15 -10.19 7.47 -9.76
CA ARG A 15 -8.96 7.54 -10.56
C ARG A 15 -8.73 8.97 -11.04
N ARG A 16 -7.65 9.58 -10.57
CA ARG A 16 -7.12 10.83 -11.12
C ARG A 16 -5.93 10.50 -12.01
N PHE A 17 -5.87 11.12 -13.18
CA PHE A 17 -4.81 10.87 -14.17
C PHE A 17 -4.75 9.40 -14.64
N LYS A 18 -3.57 8.97 -15.11
CA LYS A 18 -3.28 7.58 -15.54
C LYS A 18 -2.71 6.70 -14.41
N LEU A 19 -2.77 7.17 -13.17
CA LEU A 19 -2.23 6.42 -12.03
C LEU A 19 -3.17 5.26 -11.64
N PRO A 20 -2.63 4.12 -11.18
CA PRO A 20 -3.45 3.01 -10.71
C PRO A 20 -4.19 3.40 -9.43
N VAL A 21 -5.35 2.76 -9.20
CA VAL A 21 -6.07 2.84 -7.93
C VAL A 21 -5.62 1.67 -7.07
N THR A 22 -5.03 1.98 -5.92
CA THR A 22 -4.31 1.00 -5.11
C THR A 22 -4.59 1.18 -3.61
N LEU A 23 -4.41 0.10 -2.86
CA LEU A 23 -4.49 0.02 -1.41
C LEU A 23 -3.24 -0.73 -0.91
N ALA A 24 -2.69 -0.31 0.23
CA ALA A 24 -1.75 -1.16 0.97
C ALA A 24 -2.48 -1.85 2.10
N LEU A 25 -2.25 -3.15 2.23
CA LEU A 25 -2.58 -3.92 3.43
C LEU A 25 -1.29 -4.11 4.23
N LEU A 26 -1.34 -3.97 5.54
CA LEU A 26 -0.25 -4.34 6.42
C LEU A 26 -0.75 -5.37 7.41
N GLU A 27 -0.12 -6.54 7.39
CA GLU A 27 -0.27 -7.51 8.47
C GLU A 27 0.75 -7.17 9.55
N VAL A 28 0.26 -6.95 10.77
CA VAL A 28 1.09 -6.56 11.91
C VAL A 28 1.05 -7.70 12.92
N SER A 29 2.22 -8.24 13.24
CA SER A 29 2.43 -9.26 14.26
C SER A 29 3.42 -8.75 15.31
N PRO A 30 3.61 -9.46 16.44
CA PRO A 30 4.57 -9.05 17.46
C PRO A 30 5.99 -8.87 16.93
N ASP A 31 6.36 -9.62 15.89
CA ASP A 31 7.74 -9.73 15.40
C ASP A 31 7.93 -9.11 14.01
N ALA A 32 6.85 -8.79 13.30
CA ALA A 32 6.91 -8.35 11.90
C ALA A 32 5.79 -7.38 11.50
N ILE A 33 6.09 -6.60 10.46
CA ILE A 33 5.12 -5.80 9.71
C ILE A 33 5.27 -6.19 8.25
N GLU A 34 4.26 -6.85 7.69
CA GLU A 34 4.27 -7.39 6.33
C GLU A 34 3.36 -6.56 5.42
N PRO A 35 3.90 -5.73 4.52
CA PRO A 35 3.11 -4.94 3.60
C PRO A 35 2.77 -5.72 2.32
N SER A 36 1.56 -5.55 1.82
CA SER A 36 1.16 -5.95 0.46
C SER A 36 0.44 -4.80 -0.26
N LEU A 37 0.65 -4.69 -1.57
CA LEU A 37 0.01 -3.68 -2.41
C LEU A 37 -1.05 -4.33 -3.30
N VAL A 38 -2.29 -3.86 -3.19
CA VAL A 38 -3.45 -4.36 -3.91
C VAL A 38 -3.91 -3.32 -4.92
N ARG A 39 -4.18 -3.74 -6.16
CA ARG A 39 -4.82 -2.92 -7.19
C ARG A 39 -6.33 -3.12 -7.11
N LEU A 40 -7.09 -2.03 -7.02
CA LEU A 40 -8.53 -2.08 -6.75
C LEU A 40 -9.42 -2.05 -8.01
N VAL A 41 -8.87 -1.61 -9.13
CA VAL A 41 -9.56 -1.57 -10.43
C VAL A 41 -8.63 -2.10 -11.51
N GLU A 42 -9.18 -2.80 -12.50
CA GLU A 42 -8.42 -3.17 -13.71
C GLU A 42 -7.87 -1.94 -14.44
#